data_AF-A0AAU9KBC6-F1
#
_entry.id   AF-A0AAU9KBC6-F1
#
_cell.length_a   1.000
_cell.length_b   1.000
_cell.length_c   1.000
_cell.angle_alpha   90.00
_cell.angle_beta   90.00
_cell.angle_gamma   90.00
#
_symmetry.space_group_name_H-M   'P 1'
#
loop_
_entity.id
_entity.type
_entity.pdbx_description
1 polymer ?
#
loop_
_entity_poly.entity_id
_entity_poly.type
_entity_poly.pdbx_seq_one_letter_code
_entity_poly.pdbx_strand_id
1 'polypeptide(L)'
;MVKKSIISKHIIHYSYREPVYGIILIEDEDIKSIQIFDETVNIDAVISRYQSWNPMNFGDFYISPGIIDIGIRPEFENLQNTSRMAASGGVTFFLEEKPLYNEEITENHSDLCCDIGSLLRIDDEKCNIDELKQKSHPFAIKAYLSQPSAIVNAVSDLPSLFFKAQKTGLPLILDPSLPNQRMLYMASPCRFLRINERISQDTSKDLRYLAAAFPDSIDSESDDDEITLNFENKNRRRASEPLVPIFQEDGQPVKRMKVEDKVNYSLDESAIEKIESPNMIIENSSPEQSTVNSIEYRIKVIEESIENLSKAEQLSYQNSGITSYTDPQRRRSVSVCYFNTNSAEEAESPAKKRLEGFRPNPLILSTDSSPHNDDLYIVYIANIPDKWEIAGVDKILQAFSTQKCKLHIANLSSASSVNKIRHAKLPATFFSCDTASSYLCFNDQDIGKGDTRFKDFPPIRTKANSDLLWDLLKLKDIKMISSHHASIPNRYKQLDSGSFRKSLSGVNNLGFNLQSIWTHLMKKPNLEPLRERYLVNMSKWLSLYPAQLLGIDTKRGSISIGQHADLIIWKPYEATTGKSYSEYKETCIYQNSSLYGKISKVMIRGKFVYNEGTFYPNGRFVNNA
;
A
#
# COMPACT_ATOMS: atom_id res chain seq x y z
N MET A 1 -40.95 14.72 -12.63
CA MET A 1 -40.37 13.52 -12.00
C MET A 1 -39.97 12.55 -13.09
N VAL A 2 -38.70 12.16 -13.14
CA VAL A 2 -38.19 11.22 -14.14
C VAL A 2 -38.28 9.81 -13.54
N LYS A 3 -39.18 8.99 -14.08
CA LYS A 3 -39.35 7.59 -13.66
C LYS A 3 -38.55 6.65 -14.56
N LYS A 4 -37.79 5.75 -13.94
CA LYS A 4 -37.03 4.69 -14.60
C LYS A 4 -37.16 3.40 -13.81
N SER A 5 -36.89 2.28 -14.46
CA SER A 5 -36.79 1.01 -13.76
C SER A 5 -35.80 0.07 -14.41
N ILE A 6 -35.23 -0.80 -13.59
CA ILE A 6 -34.18 -1.75 -13.97
C ILE A 6 -34.69 -3.14 -13.62
N ILE A 7 -34.82 -4.01 -14.62
CA ILE A 7 -35.20 -5.41 -14.45
C ILE A 7 -33.93 -6.25 -14.66
N SER A 8 -33.65 -7.17 -13.74
CA SER A 8 -32.54 -8.10 -13.84
C SER A 8 -32.80 -9.35 -13.01
N LYS A 9 -32.35 -10.51 -13.49
CA LYS A 9 -32.36 -11.79 -12.76
C LYS A 9 -31.40 -11.82 -11.57
N HIS A 10 -30.45 -10.90 -11.50
CA HIS A 10 -29.35 -10.93 -10.53
C HIS A 10 -29.17 -9.56 -9.85
N ILE A 11 -30.12 -9.18 -9.00
CA ILE A 11 -30.01 -7.99 -8.15
C ILE A 11 -29.33 -8.38 -6.84
N ILE A 12 -28.23 -7.71 -6.50
CA ILE A 12 -27.53 -7.90 -5.22
C ILE A 12 -28.26 -7.12 -4.13
N HIS A 13 -29.14 -7.81 -3.40
CA HIS A 13 -29.91 -7.25 -2.29
C HIS A 13 -29.46 -7.86 -0.95
N TYR A 14 -29.09 -7.04 0.03
CA TYR A 14 -28.42 -7.51 1.25
C TYR A 14 -29.25 -8.37 2.19
N SER A 15 -30.58 -8.34 2.05
CA SER A 15 -31.47 -9.26 2.77
C SER A 15 -31.34 -10.71 2.30
N TYR A 16 -30.69 -10.95 1.17
CA TYR A 16 -30.51 -12.28 0.56
C TYR A 16 -29.04 -12.67 0.56
N ARG A 17 -28.77 -13.98 0.57
CA ARG A 17 -27.41 -14.52 0.52
C ARG A 17 -26.85 -14.59 -0.89
N GLU A 18 -27.72 -14.56 -1.89
CA GLU A 18 -27.43 -14.68 -3.31
C GLU A 18 -28.26 -13.64 -4.08
N PRO A 19 -27.88 -13.29 -5.32
CA PRO A 19 -28.64 -12.36 -6.14
C PRO A 19 -30.06 -12.85 -6.43
N VAL A 20 -30.99 -11.91 -6.60
CA VAL A 20 -32.41 -12.20 -6.76
C VAL A 20 -32.99 -11.60 -8.05
N TYR A 21 -33.98 -12.26 -8.62
CA TYR A 21 -34.74 -11.72 -9.75
C TYR A 21 -35.68 -10.62 -9.28
N GLY A 22 -35.67 -9.47 -9.95
CA GLY A 22 -36.59 -8.39 -9.60
C GLY A 22 -36.55 -7.18 -10.52
N ILE A 23 -37.23 -6.14 -10.06
CA ILE A 23 -37.24 -4.80 -10.65
C ILE A 23 -36.97 -3.74 -9.59
N ILE A 24 -36.08 -2.80 -9.91
CA ILE A 24 -35.77 -1.61 -9.11
C ILE A 24 -36.52 -0.44 -9.75
N LEU A 25 -37.39 0.22 -8.99
CA LEU A 25 -38.11 1.42 -9.42
C LEU A 25 -37.38 2.67 -8.91
N ILE A 26 -36.97 3.53 -9.83
CA ILE A 26 -36.18 4.73 -9.57
C ILE A 26 -37.04 5.94 -9.96
N GLU A 27 -37.16 6.89 -9.05
CA GLU A 27 -37.81 8.17 -9.31
C GLU A 27 -36.84 9.28 -8.95
N ASP A 28 -36.56 10.13 -9.95
CA ASP A 28 -35.55 11.15 -9.91
C ASP A 28 -34.16 10.57 -9.59
N GLU A 29 -33.64 10.77 -8.39
CA GLU A 29 -32.32 10.27 -7.96
C GLU A 29 -32.39 8.99 -7.12
N ASP A 30 -33.55 8.65 -6.57
CA ASP A 30 -33.69 7.69 -5.47
C ASP A 30 -34.43 6.41 -5.88
N ILE A 31 -34.07 5.31 -5.22
CA ILE A 31 -34.79 4.04 -5.29
C ILE A 31 -36.10 4.18 -4.50
N LYS A 32 -37.24 4.09 -5.19
CA LYS A 32 -38.56 4.18 -4.56
C LYS A 32 -39.11 2.83 -4.13
N SER A 33 -38.81 1.78 -4.89
CA SER A 33 -39.31 0.44 -4.59
C SER A 33 -38.42 -0.61 -5.23
N ILE A 34 -38.39 -1.79 -4.62
CA ILE A 34 -37.73 -2.98 -5.14
C ILE A 34 -38.77 -4.09 -5.06
N GLN A 35 -39.07 -4.71 -6.18
CA GLN A 35 -40.01 -5.84 -6.25
C GLN A 35 -39.22 -7.07 -6.67
N ILE A 36 -39.32 -8.12 -5.86
CA ILE A 36 -38.61 -9.38 -6.05
C ILE A 36 -39.61 -10.38 -6.62
N PHE A 37 -39.17 -11.15 -7.61
CA PHE A 37 -39.99 -12.10 -8.34
C PHE A 37 -39.40 -13.50 -8.24
N ASP A 38 -40.26 -14.48 -8.44
CA ASP A 38 -39.84 -15.85 -8.73
C ASP A 38 -39.31 -15.93 -10.17
N GLU A 39 -38.31 -16.76 -10.43
CA GLU A 39 -37.68 -16.91 -11.75
C GLU A 39 -38.66 -17.35 -12.85
N THR A 40 -39.80 -17.94 -12.49
CA THR A 40 -40.86 -18.35 -13.41
C THR A 40 -41.70 -17.18 -13.95
N VAL A 41 -41.59 -15.98 -13.36
CA VAL A 41 -42.40 -14.82 -13.76
C VAL A 41 -42.02 -14.36 -15.17
N ASN A 42 -43.03 -14.21 -16.03
CA ASN A 42 -42.85 -13.74 -17.40
C ASN A 42 -42.45 -12.25 -17.42
N ILE A 43 -41.31 -11.96 -18.05
CA ILE A 43 -40.73 -10.62 -18.12
C ILE A 43 -41.57 -9.61 -18.94
N ASP A 44 -42.27 -10.06 -19.98
CA ASP A 44 -43.13 -9.18 -20.80
C ASP A 44 -44.36 -8.71 -20.01
N ALA A 45 -44.86 -9.57 -19.12
CA ALA A 45 -45.92 -9.20 -18.19
C ALA A 45 -45.43 -8.16 -17.16
N VAL A 46 -44.19 -8.30 -16.67
CA VAL A 46 -43.57 -7.29 -15.78
C VAL A 46 -43.39 -5.96 -16.51
N ILE A 47 -42.84 -5.98 -17.74
CA ILE A 47 -42.63 -4.77 -18.56
C ILE A 47 -43.97 -4.06 -18.79
N SER A 48 -45.01 -4.80 -19.13
CA SER A 48 -46.35 -4.26 -19.37
C SER A 48 -46.96 -3.66 -18.09
N ARG A 49 -46.82 -4.34 -16.94
CA ARG A 49 -47.30 -3.84 -15.63
C ARG A 49 -46.62 -2.55 -15.18
N TYR A 50 -45.32 -2.40 -15.48
CA TYR A 50 -44.51 -1.25 -15.07
C TYR A 50 -44.17 -0.29 -16.21
N GLN A 51 -44.96 -0.29 -17.30
CA GLN A 51 -44.68 0.53 -18.49
C GLN A 51 -44.50 2.03 -18.17
N SER A 52 -45.25 2.56 -17.20
CA SER A 52 -45.14 3.95 -16.73
C SER A 52 -43.82 4.29 -16.04
N TRP A 53 -43.01 3.28 -15.71
CA TRP A 53 -41.68 3.41 -15.11
C TRP A 53 -40.55 3.21 -16.11
N ASN A 54 -40.81 3.24 -17.43
CA ASN A 54 -39.79 3.10 -18.48
C ASN A 54 -38.82 1.92 -18.21
N PRO A 55 -39.31 0.67 -18.19
CA PRO A 55 -38.53 -0.49 -17.80
C PRO A 55 -37.37 -0.76 -18.75
N MET A 56 -36.16 -0.80 -18.19
CA MET A 56 -34.94 -1.23 -18.85
C MET A 56 -34.66 -2.67 -18.45
N ASN A 57 -34.77 -3.59 -19.41
CA ASN A 57 -34.48 -5.00 -19.18
C ASN A 57 -33.00 -5.29 -19.40
N PHE A 58 -32.34 -5.77 -18.35
CA PHE A 58 -30.94 -6.18 -18.37
C PHE A 58 -30.75 -7.70 -18.28
N GLY A 59 -31.82 -8.50 -18.32
CA GLY A 59 -31.75 -9.96 -18.40
C GLY A 59 -30.83 -10.56 -17.32
N ASP A 60 -29.75 -11.20 -17.78
CA ASP A 60 -28.77 -11.92 -16.93
C ASP A 60 -27.58 -11.03 -16.48
N PHE A 61 -27.64 -9.72 -16.67
CA PHE A 61 -26.62 -8.82 -16.09
C PHE A 61 -26.86 -8.68 -14.59
N TYR A 62 -25.77 -8.55 -13.85
CA TYR A 62 -25.79 -8.36 -12.41
C TYR A 62 -25.91 -6.88 -12.07
N ILE A 63 -26.76 -6.58 -11.09
CA ILE A 63 -26.96 -5.24 -10.56
C ILE A 63 -26.40 -5.19 -9.15
N SER A 64 -25.30 -4.46 -8.98
CA SER A 64 -24.64 -4.27 -7.68
C SER A 64 -24.78 -2.81 -7.22
N PRO A 65 -24.74 -2.54 -5.91
CA PRO A 65 -24.63 -1.17 -5.43
C PRO A 65 -23.31 -0.55 -5.89
N GLY A 66 -23.31 0.77 -6.09
CA GLY A 66 -22.13 1.55 -6.43
C GLY A 66 -21.02 1.43 -5.37
N ILE A 67 -19.77 1.42 -5.82
CA ILE A 67 -18.61 1.26 -4.92
C ILE A 67 -18.26 2.58 -4.26
N ILE A 68 -17.87 2.49 -2.99
CA ILE A 68 -17.36 3.59 -2.18
C ILE A 68 -15.89 3.31 -1.87
N ASP A 69 -14.99 4.18 -2.35
CA ASP A 69 -13.56 4.06 -2.09
C ASP A 69 -13.07 5.16 -1.14
N ILE A 70 -12.28 4.78 -0.14
CA ILE A 70 -11.78 5.68 0.91
C ILE A 70 -10.26 5.92 0.82
N GLY A 71 -9.58 5.27 -0.13
CA GLY A 71 -8.12 5.23 -0.21
C GLY A 71 -7.57 5.85 -1.48
N ILE A 72 -8.07 7.01 -1.90
CA ILE A 72 -7.66 7.66 -3.16
C ILE A 72 -6.82 8.91 -2.89
N ARG A 73 -5.60 8.91 -3.44
CA ARG A 73 -4.75 10.09 -3.60
C ARG A 73 -4.44 10.30 -5.08
N PRO A 74 -4.88 11.39 -5.71
CA PRO A 74 -4.63 11.61 -7.13
C PRO A 74 -3.14 11.88 -7.45
N GLU A 75 -2.35 12.38 -6.49
CA GLU A 75 -0.90 12.69 -6.53
C GLU A 75 -0.40 13.55 -7.70
N PHE A 76 -0.54 13.10 -8.95
CA PHE A 76 -0.15 13.80 -10.17
C PHE A 76 -1.26 13.81 -11.22
N GLU A 77 -2.46 13.35 -10.86
CA GLU A 77 -3.60 13.21 -11.75
C GLU A 77 -4.68 14.25 -11.45
N ASN A 78 -5.35 14.75 -12.48
CA ASN A 78 -6.49 15.65 -12.28
C ASN A 78 -7.77 14.89 -11.88
N LEU A 79 -8.68 15.57 -11.20
CA LEU A 79 -9.93 14.96 -10.73
C LEU A 79 -10.87 14.50 -11.86
N GLN A 80 -10.81 15.11 -13.04
CA GLN A 80 -11.59 14.65 -14.19
C GLN A 80 -11.20 13.22 -14.59
N ASN A 81 -9.90 12.96 -14.77
CA ASN A 81 -9.37 11.64 -15.11
C ASN A 81 -9.61 10.64 -13.96
N THR A 82 -9.32 11.03 -12.72
CA THR A 82 -9.62 10.22 -11.52
C THR A 82 -11.10 9.82 -11.47
N SER A 83 -12.01 10.75 -11.75
CA SER A 83 -13.46 10.48 -11.75
C SER A 83 -13.89 9.55 -12.89
N ARG A 84 -13.24 9.61 -14.06
CA ARG A 84 -13.47 8.68 -15.17
C ARG A 84 -12.96 7.29 -14.84
N MET A 85 -11.76 7.17 -14.26
CA MET A 85 -11.24 5.89 -13.78
C MET A 85 -12.19 5.26 -12.77
N ALA A 86 -12.60 6.03 -11.75
CA ALA A 86 -13.59 5.64 -10.75
C ALA A 86 -14.88 5.11 -11.39
N ALA A 87 -15.51 5.92 -12.25
CA ALA A 87 -16.78 5.58 -12.90
C ALA A 87 -16.66 4.34 -13.81
N SER A 88 -15.55 4.16 -14.53
CA SER A 88 -15.33 2.98 -15.37
C SER A 88 -15.25 1.67 -14.59
N GLY A 89 -14.85 1.76 -13.32
CA GLY A 89 -14.71 0.64 -12.39
C GLY A 89 -15.88 0.42 -11.44
N GLY A 90 -16.97 1.18 -11.59
CA GLY A 90 -18.14 1.07 -10.72
C GLY A 90 -18.06 1.87 -9.43
N VAL A 91 -17.03 2.69 -9.24
CA VAL A 91 -16.95 3.62 -8.11
C VAL A 91 -17.89 4.78 -8.37
N THR A 92 -18.83 5.00 -7.44
CA THR A 92 -19.86 6.04 -7.52
C THR A 92 -19.65 7.16 -6.52
N PHE A 93 -18.85 6.90 -5.48
CA PHE A 93 -18.43 7.90 -4.51
C PHE A 93 -17.02 7.57 -4.02
N PHE A 94 -16.15 8.56 -3.87
CA PHE A 94 -14.87 8.37 -3.20
C PHE A 94 -14.47 9.53 -2.31
N LEU A 95 -13.62 9.25 -1.33
CA LEU A 95 -12.97 10.29 -0.53
C LEU A 95 -11.65 10.70 -1.18
N GLU A 96 -11.54 12.00 -1.45
CA GLU A 96 -10.30 12.59 -1.93
C GLU A 96 -9.42 12.99 -0.74
N GLU A 97 -8.22 12.43 -0.70
CA GLU A 97 -7.13 12.93 0.12
C GLU A 97 -6.19 13.80 -0.71
N LYS A 98 -5.73 14.91 -0.10
CA LYS A 98 -4.76 15.81 -0.73
C LYS A 98 -3.45 15.09 -1.09
N PRO A 99 -2.85 15.37 -2.26
CA PRO A 99 -1.56 14.84 -2.67
C PRO A 99 -0.46 14.98 -1.61
N LEU A 100 0.48 14.04 -1.61
CA LEU A 100 1.67 14.04 -0.75
C LEU A 100 2.89 14.64 -1.46
N TYR A 101 2.94 14.56 -2.78
CA TYR A 101 4.13 14.92 -3.56
C TYR A 101 3.97 16.19 -4.41
N ASN A 102 2.75 16.57 -4.76
CA ASN A 102 2.47 17.72 -5.62
C ASN A 102 1.14 18.39 -5.26
N GLU A 103 1.16 19.46 -4.48
CA GLU A 103 -0.05 20.20 -4.11
C GLU A 103 -0.54 21.18 -5.20
N GLU A 104 0.19 21.35 -6.31
CA GLU A 104 -0.13 22.31 -7.39
C GLU A 104 -1.05 21.74 -8.48
N ILE A 105 -1.75 20.63 -8.23
CA ILE A 105 -2.68 20.07 -9.23
C ILE A 105 -3.80 21.07 -9.48
N THR A 106 -3.96 21.47 -10.75
CA THR A 106 -5.05 22.36 -11.16
C THR A 106 -6.38 21.61 -11.11
N GLU A 107 -7.26 22.07 -10.24
CA GLU A 107 -8.61 21.57 -10.07
C GLU A 107 -9.48 21.92 -11.29
N ASN A 108 -9.70 20.96 -12.19
CA ASN A 108 -10.73 21.09 -13.23
C ASN A 108 -11.95 20.21 -12.88
N HIS A 109 -13.04 20.88 -12.49
CA HIS A 109 -14.25 20.25 -11.96
C HIS A 109 -15.39 20.12 -12.98
N SER A 110 -15.20 20.56 -14.22
CA SER A 110 -16.32 20.78 -15.16
C SER A 110 -17.02 19.50 -15.64
N ASP A 111 -16.36 18.33 -15.59
CA ASP A 111 -16.83 17.09 -16.21
C ASP A 111 -16.73 15.84 -15.30
N LEU A 112 -17.00 15.98 -14.00
CA LEU A 112 -16.88 14.86 -13.05
C LEU A 112 -17.90 13.74 -13.36
N CYS A 113 -17.42 12.50 -13.32
CA CYS A 113 -18.21 11.29 -13.55
C CYS A 113 -18.50 10.49 -12.26
N CYS A 114 -17.97 10.93 -11.12
CA CYS A 114 -18.11 10.30 -9.80
C CYS A 114 -18.41 11.37 -8.75
N ASP A 115 -19.13 11.01 -7.69
CA ASP A 115 -19.25 11.91 -6.54
C ASP A 115 -17.99 11.87 -5.69
N ILE A 116 -17.61 13.02 -5.14
CA ILE A 116 -16.35 13.20 -4.42
C ILE A 116 -16.65 13.81 -3.06
N GLY A 117 -16.15 13.18 -1.99
CA GLY A 117 -16.18 13.72 -0.64
C GLY A 117 -14.80 14.19 -0.20
N SER A 118 -14.73 15.18 0.68
CA SER A 118 -13.47 15.68 1.22
C SER A 118 -13.05 14.90 2.46
N LEU A 119 -11.74 14.65 2.57
CA LEU A 119 -11.09 14.10 3.75
C LEU A 119 -10.16 15.15 4.36
N LEU A 120 -10.27 15.33 5.68
CA LEU A 120 -9.46 16.31 6.41
C LEU A 120 -8.17 15.66 6.89
N ARG A 121 -7.06 15.94 6.19
CA ARG A 121 -5.71 15.54 6.63
C ARG A 121 -5.25 16.42 7.78
N ILE A 122 -4.77 15.81 8.87
CA ILE A 122 -4.16 16.52 10.00
C ILE A 122 -2.67 16.63 9.74
N ASP A 123 -2.25 17.84 9.38
CA ASP A 123 -0.85 18.18 9.16
C ASP A 123 -0.22 18.88 10.39
N ASP A 124 -0.96 19.17 11.47
CA ASP A 124 -0.42 19.73 12.72
C ASP A 124 -1.29 19.30 13.92
N GLU A 125 -0.68 18.93 15.05
CA GLU A 125 -1.41 18.61 16.28
C GLU A 125 -2.16 19.82 16.87
N LYS A 126 -1.74 21.04 16.54
CA LYS A 126 -2.43 22.30 16.90
C LYS A 126 -3.63 22.61 16.01
N CYS A 127 -3.85 21.82 14.97
CA CYS A 127 -4.93 22.00 14.01
C CYS A 127 -6.29 22.13 14.72
N ASN A 128 -7.00 23.22 14.42
CA ASN A 128 -8.34 23.48 14.91
C ASN A 128 -9.36 22.72 14.05
N ILE A 129 -9.63 21.47 14.44
CA ILE A 129 -10.51 20.57 13.70
C ILE A 129 -11.93 21.13 13.60
N ASP A 130 -12.42 21.84 14.62
CA ASP A 130 -13.78 22.40 14.64
C ASP A 130 -13.94 23.49 13.58
N GLU A 131 -12.95 24.36 13.41
CA GLU A 131 -12.94 25.40 12.38
C GLU A 131 -12.87 24.80 10.97
N LEU A 132 -12.02 23.78 10.77
CA LEU A 132 -11.86 23.14 9.46
C LEU A 132 -13.08 22.32 9.07
N LYS A 133 -13.75 21.71 10.06
CA LYS A 133 -15.04 21.05 9.84
C LYS A 133 -16.08 22.04 9.32
N GLN A 134 -16.17 23.24 9.90
CA GLN A 134 -17.11 24.28 9.46
C GLN A 134 -16.80 24.80 8.05
N LYS A 135 -15.53 24.83 7.65
CA LYS A 135 -15.13 25.31 6.32
C LYS A 135 -15.31 24.27 5.22
N SER A 136 -14.95 23.02 5.48
CA SER A 136 -14.77 21.99 4.44
C SER A 136 -15.78 20.83 4.48
N HIS A 137 -16.60 20.75 5.53
CA HIS A 137 -17.63 19.71 5.73
C HIS A 137 -17.13 18.27 5.39
N PRO A 138 -16.02 17.82 5.99
CA PRO A 138 -15.38 16.57 5.61
C PRO A 138 -16.16 15.35 6.10
N PHE A 139 -15.98 14.23 5.40
CA PHE A 139 -16.57 12.94 5.80
C PHE A 139 -15.73 12.18 6.83
N ALA A 140 -14.42 12.44 6.84
CA ALA A 140 -13.49 11.75 7.72
C ALA A 140 -12.27 12.63 8.02
N ILE A 141 -11.58 12.27 9.10
CA ILE A 141 -10.29 12.84 9.50
C ILE A 141 -9.21 11.80 9.17
N LYS A 142 -8.07 12.20 8.61
CA LYS A 142 -6.92 11.33 8.34
C LYS A 142 -5.68 11.82 9.06
N ALA A 143 -4.94 10.90 9.66
CA ALA A 143 -3.65 11.18 10.27
C ALA A 143 -2.67 10.02 10.06
N TYR A 144 -1.39 10.33 10.29
CA TYR A 144 -0.26 9.45 10.04
C TYR A 144 0.61 9.32 11.29
N LEU A 145 1.04 8.10 11.65
CA LEU A 145 1.99 7.90 12.75
C LEU A 145 3.44 8.21 12.37
N SER A 146 3.73 8.24 11.08
CA SER A 146 5.03 8.59 10.53
C SER A 146 4.85 9.46 9.31
N GLN A 147 5.81 10.35 9.08
CA GLN A 147 5.77 11.34 8.01
C GLN A 147 5.88 10.65 6.63
N PRO A 148 4.82 10.62 5.79
CA PRO A 148 4.89 10.00 4.47
C PRO A 148 5.59 10.90 3.44
N SER A 149 5.63 12.21 3.66
CA SER A 149 6.32 13.21 2.85
C SER A 149 6.67 14.44 3.69
N ALA A 150 7.52 15.33 3.19
CA ALA A 150 7.98 16.51 3.92
C ALA A 150 6.87 17.52 4.31
N ILE A 151 5.68 17.40 3.73
CA ILE A 151 4.56 18.34 3.93
C ILE A 151 3.52 17.85 4.94
N VAL A 152 3.45 16.55 5.21
CA VAL A 152 2.56 15.97 6.21
C VAL A 152 3.33 15.89 7.53
N ASN A 153 2.72 16.05 8.70
CA ASN A 153 3.42 15.78 9.96
C ASN A 153 2.95 14.47 10.61
N ALA A 154 3.83 13.84 11.37
CA ALA A 154 3.49 12.67 12.17
C ALA A 154 2.75 13.09 13.45
N VAL A 155 1.73 12.33 13.83
CA VAL A 155 1.03 12.54 15.11
C VAL A 155 1.74 11.78 16.22
N SER A 156 2.09 12.51 17.27
CA SER A 156 2.75 12.03 18.48
C SER A 156 1.75 11.81 19.63
N ASP A 157 0.78 12.70 19.82
CA ASP A 157 -0.25 12.63 20.88
C ASP A 157 -1.58 12.03 20.39
N LEU A 158 -1.64 10.69 20.39
CA LEU A 158 -2.84 9.95 20.00
C LEU A 158 -4.05 10.16 20.92
N PRO A 159 -3.92 10.17 22.27
CA PRO A 159 -5.05 10.43 23.15
C PRO A 159 -5.74 11.77 22.87
N SER A 160 -4.97 12.86 22.67
CA SER A 160 -5.52 14.16 22.30
C SER A 160 -6.24 14.12 20.96
N LEU A 161 -5.63 13.47 19.96
CA LEU A 161 -6.27 13.28 18.65
C LEU A 161 -7.59 12.51 18.75
N PHE A 162 -7.64 11.41 19.49
CA PHE A 162 -8.86 10.63 19.69
C PHE A 162 -9.96 11.45 20.36
N PHE A 163 -9.62 12.24 21.37
CA PHE A 163 -10.56 13.14 22.03
C PHE A 163 -11.11 14.20 21.07
N LYS A 164 -10.26 14.83 20.26
CA LYS A 164 -10.69 15.81 19.25
C LYS A 164 -11.57 15.17 18.18
N ALA A 165 -11.18 14.00 17.66
CA ALA A 165 -11.98 13.26 16.68
C ALA A 165 -13.36 12.88 17.25
N GLN A 166 -13.41 12.41 18.50
CA GLN A 166 -14.68 12.08 19.18
C GLN A 166 -15.63 13.28 19.24
N LYS A 167 -15.12 14.48 19.58
CA LYS A 167 -15.94 15.71 19.63
C LYS A 167 -16.56 16.06 18.28
N THR A 168 -15.86 15.78 17.18
CA THR A 168 -16.37 16.08 15.85
C THR A 168 -17.49 15.14 15.40
N GLY A 169 -17.56 13.93 15.95
CA GLY A 169 -18.44 12.86 15.50
C GLY A 169 -18.03 12.20 14.17
N LEU A 170 -16.93 12.66 13.56
CA LEU A 170 -16.39 12.09 12.32
C LEU A 170 -15.52 10.85 12.61
N PRO A 171 -15.46 9.89 11.69
CA PRO A 171 -14.50 8.80 11.77
C PRO A 171 -13.06 9.34 11.62
N LEU A 172 -12.16 8.80 12.45
CA LEU A 172 -10.72 8.98 12.35
C LEU A 172 -10.10 7.80 11.61
N ILE A 173 -9.43 8.08 10.50
CA ILE A 173 -8.67 7.14 9.70
C ILE A 173 -7.19 7.32 10.05
N LEU A 174 -6.51 6.26 10.49
CA LEU A 174 -5.08 6.27 10.81
C LEU A 174 -4.30 5.37 9.86
N ASP A 175 -3.22 5.89 9.29
CA ASP A 175 -2.16 5.05 8.73
C ASP A 175 -1.23 4.58 9.87
N PRO A 176 -1.12 3.26 10.12
CA PRO A 176 -0.39 2.74 11.26
C PRO A 176 1.11 2.57 11.01
N SER A 177 1.64 2.99 9.86
CA SER A 177 3.06 2.75 9.56
C SER A 177 3.97 3.54 10.50
N LEU A 178 4.78 2.84 11.31
CA LEU A 178 5.72 3.45 12.27
C LEU A 178 7.14 2.87 12.10
N PRO A 179 7.96 3.39 11.16
CA PRO A 179 9.34 2.96 10.96
C PRO A 179 10.22 3.28 12.17
N ASN A 180 11.23 2.44 12.44
CA ASN A 180 12.25 2.74 13.45
C ASN A 180 13.35 3.69 12.93
N GLN A 181 14.15 4.26 13.83
CA GLN A 181 15.22 5.20 13.47
C GLN A 181 16.24 4.60 12.49
N ARG A 182 16.71 3.36 12.71
CA ARG A 182 17.67 2.66 11.85
C ARG A 182 17.17 2.52 10.39
N MET A 183 15.87 2.63 10.19
CA MET A 183 15.19 2.42 8.91
C MET A 183 14.75 3.68 8.21
N LEU A 184 14.71 4.82 8.93
CA LEU A 184 14.64 6.13 8.28
C LEU A 184 15.86 6.36 7.35
N TYR A 185 16.98 5.68 7.63
CA TYR A 185 18.21 5.66 6.82
C TYR A 185 18.15 4.76 5.57
N MET A 186 17.16 3.86 5.47
CA MET A 186 17.02 2.88 4.37
C MET A 186 15.83 3.19 3.45
N ALA A 187 14.84 3.94 3.95
CA ALA A 187 13.87 4.59 3.10
C ALA A 187 14.61 5.48 2.10
N SER A 188 14.10 5.60 0.87
CA SER A 188 14.75 6.40 -0.19
C SER A 188 15.25 7.71 0.43
N PRO A 189 16.56 8.00 0.41
CA PRO A 189 17.13 9.21 1.05
C PRO A 189 16.47 10.48 0.49
N CYS A 190 15.91 10.36 -0.70
CA CYS A 190 15.16 11.38 -1.38
C CYS A 190 13.77 11.67 -0.80
N ARG A 191 13.21 10.84 0.10
CA ARG A 191 11.80 10.99 0.55
C ARG A 191 11.50 12.29 1.29
N PHE A 192 12.53 12.89 1.91
CA PHE A 192 12.43 14.18 2.61
C PHE A 192 12.74 15.37 1.70
N LEU A 193 13.26 15.13 0.50
CA LEU A 193 13.52 16.16 -0.49
C LEU A 193 12.25 16.48 -1.25
N ARG A 194 12.11 17.72 -1.70
CA ARG A 194 11.06 18.08 -2.66
C ARG A 194 11.33 17.40 -3.98
N ILE A 195 10.27 17.09 -4.74
CA ILE A 195 10.41 16.29 -5.96
C ILE A 195 11.37 16.90 -6.99
N ASN A 196 11.40 18.24 -7.09
CA ASN A 196 12.28 18.99 -7.98
C ASN A 196 13.77 18.84 -7.59
N GLU A 197 14.06 18.64 -6.30
CA GLU A 197 15.43 18.45 -5.79
C GLU A 197 15.91 17.01 -6.01
N ARG A 198 14.99 16.04 -6.11
CA ARG A 198 15.32 14.61 -6.28
C ARG A 198 15.94 14.27 -7.63
N ILE A 199 15.59 15.01 -8.68
CA ILE A 199 15.99 14.71 -10.07
C ILE A 199 17.47 15.08 -10.29
N SER A 200 17.93 16.16 -9.69
CA SER A 200 19.28 16.70 -9.85
C SER A 200 20.29 16.21 -8.83
N GLN A 201 19.84 15.63 -7.72
CA GLN A 201 20.73 15.25 -6.62
C GLN A 201 21.43 13.92 -6.92
N ASP A 202 22.76 14.00 -7.04
CA ASP A 202 23.63 12.85 -7.21
C ASP A 202 23.71 12.06 -5.88
N THR A 203 22.79 11.13 -5.72
CA THR A 203 22.73 10.22 -4.55
C THR A 203 23.98 9.36 -4.37
N SER A 204 24.92 9.33 -5.33
CA SER A 204 26.20 8.65 -5.19
C SER A 204 27.22 9.42 -4.34
N LYS A 205 27.07 10.74 -4.20
CA LYS A 205 28.03 11.61 -3.48
C LYS A 205 27.62 11.94 -2.05
N ASP A 206 26.31 11.93 -1.76
CA ASP A 206 25.78 12.14 -0.41
C ASP A 206 25.72 10.82 0.40
N LEU A 207 26.89 10.20 0.60
CA LEU A 207 27.07 9.03 1.47
C LEU A 207 26.91 9.36 2.97
N ARG A 208 26.65 10.62 3.34
CA ARG A 208 26.40 11.01 4.75
C ARG A 208 25.06 10.49 5.29
N TYR A 209 24.15 10.04 4.42
CA TYR A 209 22.79 9.65 4.81
C TYR A 209 22.43 8.20 4.51
N LEU A 210 23.40 7.34 4.16
CA LEU A 210 23.12 6.00 3.68
C LEU A 210 23.99 4.93 4.36
N ALA A 211 23.34 4.14 5.19
CA ALA A 211 23.77 2.86 5.79
C ALA A 211 25.16 2.86 6.48
N ALA A 212 25.25 3.47 7.66
CA ALA A 212 26.23 3.06 8.67
C ALA A 212 25.48 2.40 9.84
N ALA A 213 25.87 1.17 10.19
CA ALA A 213 25.42 0.48 11.39
C ALA A 213 26.05 1.14 12.63
N PHE A 214 25.46 2.27 13.09
CA PHE A 214 25.72 3.04 14.33
C PHE A 214 27.11 3.72 14.48
N PRO A 215 27.30 4.72 15.39
CA PRO A 215 26.41 5.81 15.80
C PRO A 215 27.08 7.22 15.85
N ASP A 216 26.21 8.24 15.74
CA ASP A 216 26.09 9.48 16.53
C ASP A 216 26.89 10.80 16.36
N SER A 217 26.07 11.83 16.64
CA SER A 217 26.24 13.25 17.04
C SER A 217 26.98 14.21 16.10
N ILE A 218 26.20 14.99 15.37
CA ILE A 218 26.57 16.33 14.95
C ILE A 218 26.03 17.27 16.04
N ASP A 219 26.93 17.86 16.80
CA ASP A 219 26.81 19.25 17.22
C ASP A 219 28.19 19.73 17.59
N SER A 220 28.73 20.60 16.75
CA SER A 220 29.38 21.85 17.14
C SER A 220 30.23 22.36 15.98
N GLU A 221 29.78 23.50 15.46
CA GLU A 221 30.65 24.63 15.11
C GLU A 221 31.52 24.46 13.87
N SER A 222 31.89 25.49 13.13
CA SER A 222 31.59 26.92 13.04
C SER A 222 32.44 27.34 11.83
N ASP A 223 32.03 28.41 11.16
CA ASP A 223 32.86 29.41 10.48
C ASP A 223 34.32 29.02 10.17
N ASP A 224 34.65 28.96 8.87
CA ASP A 224 35.67 29.88 8.36
C ASP A 224 35.56 30.04 6.84
N ASP A 225 35.58 31.32 6.48
CA ASP A 225 35.46 31.94 5.18
C ASP A 225 36.68 31.70 4.26
N GLU A 226 36.35 31.39 3.00
CA GLU A 226 36.82 32.07 1.77
C GLU A 226 38.31 32.16 1.33
N ILE A 227 38.48 31.84 0.03
CA ILE A 227 39.47 32.34 -0.98
C ILE A 227 40.84 31.61 -0.98
N THR A 228 41.35 30.96 -2.05
CA THR A 228 41.38 31.33 -3.47
C THR A 228 41.67 30.11 -4.35
N LEU A 229 41.02 30.04 -5.51
CA LEU A 229 41.43 29.23 -6.66
C LEU A 229 42.80 29.66 -7.19
N ASN A 230 43.67 28.70 -7.54
CA ASN A 230 44.54 28.86 -8.69
C ASN A 230 44.90 27.52 -9.33
N PHE A 231 44.58 27.44 -10.62
CA PHE A 231 44.90 26.37 -11.54
C PHE A 231 46.39 26.37 -11.87
N GLU A 232 47.01 25.19 -11.93
CA GLU A 232 47.99 24.90 -12.99
C GLU A 232 47.84 23.47 -13.52
N ASN A 233 47.48 23.41 -14.80
CA ASN A 233 47.51 22.24 -15.67
C ASN A 233 48.92 21.65 -15.76
N LYS A 234 49.04 20.32 -15.69
CA LYS A 234 50.03 19.58 -16.48
C LYS A 234 49.60 18.13 -16.73
N ASN A 235 49.21 17.91 -17.99
CA ASN A 235 49.47 16.72 -18.82
C ASN A 235 48.96 15.35 -18.35
N ARG A 236 47.79 14.94 -18.85
CA ARG A 236 47.63 13.57 -19.38
C ARG A 236 46.96 13.59 -20.76
N ARG A 237 47.72 13.09 -21.73
CA ARG A 237 47.37 12.98 -23.15
C ARG A 237 46.19 12.03 -23.33
N ARG A 238 45.17 12.49 -24.07
CA ARG A 238 44.22 11.63 -24.79
C ARG A 238 44.94 11.07 -26.03
N ALA A 239 44.77 9.78 -26.29
CA ALA A 239 44.93 9.22 -27.62
C ALA A 239 43.60 8.55 -27.98
N SER A 240 43.08 8.97 -29.12
CA SER A 240 41.79 8.59 -29.72
C SER A 240 42.01 7.54 -30.82
N GLU A 241 41.07 6.58 -30.86
CA GLU A 241 40.55 5.84 -32.04
C GLU A 241 41.38 4.68 -32.65
N PRO A 242 40.75 3.73 -33.42
CA PRO A 242 39.31 3.48 -33.66
C PRO A 242 38.84 2.02 -33.44
N LEU A 243 37.51 1.81 -33.47
CA LEU A 243 36.82 0.51 -33.60
C LEU A 243 36.82 0.02 -35.05
N VAL A 244 37.10 -1.28 -35.31
CA VAL A 244 36.59 -2.04 -36.47
C VAL A 244 36.36 -3.52 -36.06
N PRO A 245 35.24 -4.17 -36.48
CA PRO A 245 34.80 -5.50 -36.03
C PRO A 245 35.20 -6.60 -37.00
N ILE A 246 35.48 -7.83 -36.55
CA ILE A 246 35.55 -9.01 -37.45
C ILE A 246 35.10 -10.27 -36.71
N PHE A 247 33.94 -10.81 -37.08
CA PHE A 247 33.65 -12.24 -36.98
C PHE A 247 34.61 -13.01 -37.90
N GLN A 248 35.10 -14.17 -37.48
CA GLN A 248 35.36 -15.27 -38.42
C GLN A 248 35.11 -16.63 -37.75
N GLU A 249 34.36 -17.43 -38.48
CA GLU A 249 34.13 -18.86 -38.31
C GLU A 249 35.43 -19.67 -38.57
N ASP A 250 35.37 -20.94 -38.16
CA ASP A 250 36.23 -22.07 -38.52
C ASP A 250 37.53 -22.32 -37.72
N GLY A 251 37.36 -23.14 -36.68
CA GLY A 251 37.93 -24.49 -36.70
C GLY A 251 39.43 -24.67 -36.42
N GLN A 252 39.83 -24.63 -35.14
CA GLN A 252 40.58 -25.69 -34.43
C GLN A 252 41.01 -25.24 -33.01
N PRO A 253 41.22 -26.17 -32.05
CA PRO A 253 41.08 -25.88 -30.62
C PRO A 253 42.40 -25.40 -30.00
N VAL A 254 42.35 -24.29 -29.25
CA VAL A 254 43.48 -23.89 -28.40
C VAL A 254 43.37 -24.57 -27.03
N LYS A 255 44.49 -25.21 -26.67
CA LYS A 255 44.70 -26.13 -25.55
C LYS A 255 44.31 -25.57 -24.18
N ARG A 256 43.69 -26.47 -23.40
CA ARG A 256 43.44 -26.42 -21.94
C ARG A 256 44.56 -25.74 -21.14
N MET A 257 44.21 -24.69 -20.39
CA MET A 257 44.86 -24.37 -19.12
C MET A 257 44.17 -25.13 -17.99
N LYS A 258 44.98 -25.70 -17.09
CA LYS A 258 44.58 -26.59 -16.02
C LYS A 258 43.80 -25.84 -14.92
N VAL A 259 42.76 -26.52 -14.44
CA VAL A 259 41.93 -26.15 -13.29
C VAL A 259 42.42 -26.95 -12.09
N GLU A 260 42.99 -26.26 -11.10
CA GLU A 260 43.14 -26.67 -9.69
C GLU A 260 42.94 -25.33 -8.95
N ASP A 261 41.88 -25.04 -8.18
CA ASP A 261 41.15 -25.85 -7.21
C ASP A 261 39.62 -25.74 -7.37
N LYS A 262 38.93 -26.88 -7.27
CA LYS A 262 37.48 -26.97 -7.07
C LYS A 262 37.18 -26.97 -5.56
N VAL A 263 36.41 -26.00 -5.09
CA VAL A 263 35.57 -26.19 -3.89
C VAL A 263 34.16 -26.49 -4.40
N ASN A 264 33.77 -27.76 -4.32
CA ASN A 264 32.41 -28.22 -4.58
C ASN A 264 31.48 -27.73 -3.45
N TYR A 265 30.44 -26.98 -3.79
CA TYR A 265 29.15 -27.11 -3.11
C TYR A 265 28.16 -27.65 -4.14
N SER A 266 27.98 -28.98 -4.15
CA SER A 266 26.80 -29.60 -4.75
C SER A 266 25.62 -29.29 -3.85
N LEU A 267 24.69 -28.45 -4.32
CA LEU A 267 23.33 -28.45 -3.77
C LEU A 267 22.71 -29.79 -4.17
N ASP A 268 22.48 -30.63 -3.18
CA ASP A 268 21.74 -31.86 -3.32
C ASP A 268 20.26 -31.49 -3.51
N GLU A 269 19.82 -31.44 -4.77
CA GLU A 269 18.42 -31.16 -5.15
C GLU A 269 17.43 -32.22 -4.62
N SER A 270 17.91 -33.31 -4.00
CA SER A 270 17.07 -34.34 -3.39
C SER A 270 16.58 -34.02 -1.96
N ALA A 271 17.05 -32.92 -1.35
CA ALA A 271 16.62 -32.50 -0.01
C ALA A 271 15.35 -31.61 0.02
N ILE A 272 14.78 -31.28 -1.16
CA ILE A 272 13.58 -30.43 -1.28
C ILE A 272 12.29 -31.27 -1.39
N GLU A 273 12.38 -32.59 -1.61
CA GLU A 273 11.23 -33.49 -1.56
C GLU A 273 11.16 -34.21 -0.21
N LYS A 274 10.47 -33.57 0.76
CA LYS A 274 9.79 -34.11 1.96
C LYS A 274 9.95 -33.17 3.16
N ILE A 275 9.30 -32.00 3.09
CA ILE A 275 8.79 -31.39 4.32
C ILE A 275 7.39 -31.97 4.50
N GLU A 276 7.30 -33.12 5.16
CA GLU A 276 6.01 -33.62 5.64
C GLU A 276 5.43 -32.58 6.60
N SER A 277 4.21 -32.12 6.29
CA SER A 277 3.42 -31.35 7.23
C SER A 277 3.25 -32.16 8.51
N PRO A 278 3.42 -31.59 9.72
CA PRO A 278 3.25 -32.36 10.95
C PRO A 278 1.84 -32.96 11.00
N ASN A 279 1.73 -34.28 11.10
CA ASN A 279 0.45 -34.97 11.27
C ASN A 279 -0.22 -34.47 12.56
N MET A 280 -1.43 -33.91 12.43
CA MET A 280 -2.23 -33.48 13.58
C MET A 280 -2.76 -34.70 14.36
N ILE A 281 -2.48 -34.74 15.66
CA ILE A 281 -3.41 -35.33 16.62
C ILE A 281 -4.40 -34.21 16.96
N ILE A 282 -5.57 -34.22 16.32
CA ILE A 282 -6.67 -33.31 16.65
C ILE A 282 -7.36 -33.86 17.90
N GLU A 283 -7.05 -33.31 19.07
CA GLU A 283 -7.96 -33.43 20.21
C GLU A 283 -9.26 -32.67 19.90
N ASN A 284 -10.39 -33.30 20.19
CA ASN A 284 -11.75 -32.84 19.86
C ASN A 284 -12.00 -31.39 20.30
N SER A 285 -11.78 -30.45 19.39
CA SER A 285 -12.14 -29.04 19.53
C SER A 285 -13.20 -28.66 18.50
N SER A 286 -14.06 -27.70 18.84
CA SER A 286 -15.13 -27.24 17.96
C SER A 286 -14.58 -26.74 16.60
N PRO A 287 -15.33 -26.85 15.49
CA PRO A 287 -14.84 -26.47 14.15
C PRO A 287 -14.32 -25.03 14.06
N GLU A 288 -14.96 -24.10 14.77
CA GLU A 288 -14.52 -22.70 14.83
C GLU A 288 -13.19 -22.54 15.58
N GLN A 289 -12.99 -23.23 16.70
CA GLN A 289 -11.72 -23.22 17.43
C GLN A 289 -10.58 -23.84 16.61
N SER A 290 -10.86 -24.92 15.88
CA SER A 290 -9.85 -25.57 15.02
C SER A 290 -9.37 -24.64 13.89
N THR A 291 -10.28 -23.85 13.32
CA THR A 291 -9.97 -22.88 12.24
C THR A 291 -9.16 -21.71 12.77
N VAL A 292 -9.52 -21.20 13.96
CA VAL A 292 -8.78 -20.13 14.65
C VAL A 292 -7.37 -20.56 15.01
N ASN A 293 -7.20 -21.75 15.60
CA ASN A 293 -5.89 -22.30 15.96
C ASN A 293 -4.99 -22.51 14.74
N SER A 294 -5.57 -22.94 13.61
CA SER A 294 -4.87 -23.06 12.32
C SER A 294 -4.37 -21.69 11.80
N ILE A 295 -5.15 -20.64 11.95
CA ILE A 295 -4.76 -19.27 11.54
C ILE A 295 -3.65 -18.73 12.44
N GLU A 296 -3.78 -18.88 13.76
CA GLU A 296 -2.76 -18.44 14.71
C GLU A 296 -1.42 -19.14 14.47
N TYR A 297 -1.44 -20.45 14.20
CA TYR A 297 -0.23 -21.19 13.83
C TYR A 297 0.40 -20.66 12.54
N ARG A 298 -0.40 -20.43 11.49
CA ARG A 298 0.10 -19.90 10.20
C ARG A 298 0.68 -18.49 10.33
N ILE A 299 0.06 -17.62 11.14
CA ILE A 299 0.58 -16.28 11.44
C ILE A 299 1.94 -16.40 12.15
N LYS A 300 2.03 -17.25 13.17
CA LYS A 300 3.28 -17.49 13.90
C LYS A 300 4.41 -18.00 12.99
N VAL A 301 4.12 -18.93 12.08
CA VAL A 301 5.10 -19.44 11.10
C VAL A 301 5.62 -18.32 10.19
N ILE A 302 4.77 -17.37 9.79
CA ILE A 302 5.21 -16.22 8.99
C ILE A 302 6.08 -15.27 9.81
N GLU A 303 5.70 -14.98 11.06
CA GLU A 303 6.49 -14.16 11.98
C GLU A 303 7.88 -14.79 12.24
N GLU A 304 7.96 -16.12 12.27
CA GLU A 304 9.18 -16.89 12.46
C GLU A 304 9.99 -17.12 11.17
N SER A 305 9.46 -16.78 9.98
CA SER A 305 10.14 -16.89 8.67
C SER A 305 11.21 -15.80 8.46
N ILE A 306 12.04 -15.60 9.50
CA ILE A 306 13.22 -14.75 9.57
C ILE A 306 14.22 -15.12 8.46
N GLU A 307 14.20 -16.38 8.00
CA GLU A 307 15.12 -16.91 6.99
C GLU A 307 15.07 -16.14 5.66
N ASN A 308 13.87 -15.73 5.20
CA ASN A 308 13.74 -14.95 3.96
C ASN A 308 14.27 -13.52 4.11
N LEU A 309 14.05 -12.92 5.29
CA LEU A 309 14.61 -11.61 5.62
C LEU A 309 16.14 -11.66 5.74
N SER A 310 16.68 -12.70 6.39
CA SER A 310 18.12 -12.93 6.51
C SER A 310 18.78 -13.21 5.17
N LYS A 311 18.14 -13.98 4.27
CA LYS A 311 18.64 -14.19 2.90
C LYS A 311 18.65 -12.89 2.10
N ALA A 312 17.60 -12.07 2.19
CA ALA A 312 17.56 -10.77 1.51
C ALA A 312 18.60 -9.79 2.07
N GLU A 313 18.81 -9.78 3.39
CA GLU A 313 19.87 -9.01 4.05
C GLU A 313 21.25 -9.46 3.55
N GLN A 314 21.54 -10.77 3.57
CA GLN A 314 22.78 -11.33 3.03
C GLN A 314 23.00 -10.95 1.57
N LEU A 315 21.98 -11.05 0.71
CA LEU A 315 22.05 -10.65 -0.70
C LEU A 315 22.30 -9.16 -0.90
N SER A 316 21.73 -8.33 -0.02
CA SER A 316 21.92 -6.87 -0.06
C SER A 316 23.37 -6.49 0.28
N TYR A 317 24.03 -7.27 1.13
CA TYR A 317 25.39 -7.02 1.61
C TYR A 317 26.45 -7.96 1.02
N GLN A 318 26.09 -8.88 0.13
CA GLN A 318 27.01 -9.88 -0.42
C GLN A 318 28.22 -9.26 -1.11
N ASN A 319 28.06 -8.03 -1.63
CA ASN A 319 29.10 -7.28 -2.33
C ASN A 319 29.56 -6.03 -1.56
N SER A 320 29.19 -5.87 -0.27
CA SER A 320 29.51 -4.66 0.51
C SER A 320 30.96 -4.58 1.01
N GLY A 321 31.89 -5.34 0.40
CA GLY A 321 33.27 -5.45 0.84
C GLY A 321 33.44 -6.28 2.13
N ILE A 322 34.66 -6.75 2.39
CA ILE A 322 35.02 -7.53 3.59
C ILE A 322 35.52 -6.56 4.66
N THR A 323 34.90 -6.57 5.85
CA THR A 323 35.45 -5.91 7.02
C THR A 323 36.38 -6.88 7.76
N SER A 324 37.69 -6.62 7.73
CA SER A 324 38.66 -7.37 8.51
C SER A 324 38.77 -6.77 9.92
N TYR A 325 38.31 -7.51 10.94
CA TYR A 325 38.55 -7.17 12.34
C TYR A 325 39.91 -7.72 12.78
N THR A 326 40.88 -6.85 13.07
CA THR A 326 42.13 -7.25 13.73
C THR A 326 41.97 -7.15 15.24
N ASP A 327 42.01 -8.28 15.92
CA ASP A 327 41.94 -8.36 17.39
C ASP A 327 43.09 -7.53 18.02
N PRO A 328 42.81 -6.57 18.92
CA PRO A 328 43.87 -5.80 19.56
C PRO A 328 44.68 -6.73 20.44
N GLN A 329 45.97 -6.93 20.10
CA GLN A 329 46.90 -7.76 20.87
C GLN A 329 46.75 -7.55 22.39
N ARG A 330 46.41 -8.64 23.10
CA ARG A 330 46.40 -8.75 24.57
C ARG A 330 47.63 -8.05 25.17
N ARG A 331 47.45 -6.86 25.74
CA ARG A 331 48.51 -6.21 26.53
C ARG A 331 48.54 -6.85 27.92
N ARG A 332 49.75 -7.31 28.30
CA ARG A 332 50.10 -7.88 29.60
C ARG A 332 49.76 -6.90 30.74
N SER A 333 49.24 -7.47 31.83
CA SER A 333 48.93 -6.81 33.11
C SER A 333 50.10 -5.97 33.65
N VAL A 334 49.83 -4.71 33.99
CA VAL A 334 50.79 -3.78 34.61
C VAL A 334 50.94 -4.12 36.10
N SER A 335 52.19 -4.30 36.53
CA SER A 335 52.60 -4.49 37.92
C SER A 335 52.40 -3.21 38.76
N VAL A 336 51.80 -3.37 39.94
CA VAL A 336 51.60 -2.33 40.95
C VAL A 336 52.95 -1.96 41.59
N CYS A 337 53.32 -0.68 41.53
CA CYS A 337 54.43 -0.12 42.32
C CYS A 337 53.87 0.74 43.47
N TYR A 338 54.32 0.43 44.69
CA TYR A 338 54.04 1.19 45.92
C TYR A 338 54.75 2.55 45.89
N PHE A 339 54.06 3.61 46.30
CA PHE A 339 54.65 4.93 46.56
C PHE A 339 55.25 4.98 47.97
N ASN A 340 56.49 5.46 48.07
CA ASN A 340 57.16 5.80 49.32
C ASN A 340 57.12 7.33 49.47
N THR A 341 56.76 7.80 50.66
CA THR A 341 56.63 9.22 51.02
C THR A 341 58.00 9.84 51.30
N ASN A 342 58.34 10.95 50.66
CA ASN A 342 58.97 12.12 51.29
C ASN A 342 59.26 13.26 50.29
N SER A 343 59.39 14.46 50.88
CA SER A 343 59.77 15.78 50.35
C SER A 343 58.76 16.55 49.50
N ALA A 344 58.38 17.70 50.06
CA ALA A 344 57.62 18.77 49.46
C ALA A 344 58.54 19.66 48.63
N GLU A 345 58.25 19.76 47.33
CA GLU A 345 58.71 20.86 46.47
C GLU A 345 57.55 21.25 45.56
N GLU A 346 57.37 22.56 45.37
CA GLU A 346 56.29 23.20 44.64
C GLU A 346 56.23 22.71 43.18
N ALA A 347 55.20 21.94 42.86
CA ALA A 347 54.95 21.47 41.50
C ALA A 347 54.14 22.53 40.73
N GLU A 348 54.77 23.13 39.72
CA GLU A 348 54.04 23.72 38.59
C GLU A 348 53.00 22.71 38.08
N SER A 349 51.79 23.19 37.86
CA SER A 349 50.67 22.38 37.39
C SER A 349 51.08 21.70 36.08
N PRO A 350 51.16 20.36 35.99
CA PRO A 350 51.49 19.72 34.72
C PRO A 350 50.33 20.01 33.78
N ALA A 351 50.63 20.74 32.69
CA ALA A 351 49.69 20.95 31.60
C ALA A 351 49.07 19.60 31.25
N LYS A 352 47.73 19.51 31.27
CA LYS A 352 46.98 18.31 30.91
C LYS A 352 47.43 17.87 29.52
N LYS A 353 48.37 16.93 29.45
CA LYS A 353 48.63 16.17 28.23
C LYS A 353 47.37 15.36 28.00
N ARG A 354 46.50 15.92 27.15
CA ARG A 354 45.31 15.26 26.62
C ARG A 354 45.78 13.89 26.13
N LEU A 355 45.28 12.82 26.74
CA LEU A 355 45.45 11.48 26.19
C LEU A 355 44.93 11.56 24.76
N GLU A 356 45.84 11.50 23.78
CA GLU A 356 45.44 11.32 22.40
C GLU A 356 44.76 9.96 22.34
N GLY A 357 43.43 9.97 22.36
CA GLY A 357 42.63 8.79 22.15
C GLY A 357 43.03 8.23 20.80
N PHE A 358 43.64 7.04 20.80
CA PHE A 358 43.96 6.32 19.58
C PHE A 358 42.64 6.00 18.88
N ARG A 359 42.24 6.88 17.94
CA ARG A 359 41.08 6.64 17.08
C ARG A 359 41.48 5.57 16.07
N PRO A 360 40.71 4.48 15.89
CA PRO A 360 40.88 3.61 14.75
C PRO A 360 40.80 4.46 13.48
N ASN A 361 41.60 4.14 12.46
CA ASN A 361 41.47 4.81 11.16
C ASN A 361 40.01 4.67 10.68
N PRO A 362 39.43 5.74 10.11
CA PRO A 362 38.08 5.67 9.56
C PRO A 362 38.03 4.53 8.54
N LEU A 363 36.97 3.73 8.60
CA LEU A 363 36.71 2.67 7.64
C LEU A 363 36.70 3.28 6.23
N ILE A 364 37.66 2.88 5.40
CA ILE A 364 37.71 3.27 3.99
C ILE A 364 36.66 2.42 3.27
N LEU A 365 35.46 2.97 3.10
CA LEU A 365 34.44 2.37 2.25
C LEU A 365 34.87 2.52 0.79
N SER A 366 34.91 1.42 0.03
CA SER A 366 35.14 1.51 -1.41
C SER A 366 33.98 2.28 -2.06
N THR A 367 34.28 3.38 -2.74
CA THR A 367 33.28 4.22 -3.43
C THR A 367 32.60 3.55 -4.61
N ASP A 368 33.06 2.36 -5.01
CA ASP A 368 32.64 1.66 -6.23
C ASP A 368 31.58 0.57 -5.99
N SER A 369 30.95 0.52 -4.81
CA SER A 369 29.81 -0.39 -4.61
C SER A 369 28.55 0.20 -5.24
N SER A 370 28.27 -0.12 -6.51
CA SER A 370 26.90 0.03 -7.01
C SER A 370 26.01 -0.91 -6.19
N PRO A 371 24.86 -0.49 -5.63
CA PRO A 371 23.95 -1.39 -4.95
C PRO A 371 23.47 -2.44 -5.96
N HIS A 372 24.12 -3.61 -5.90
CA HIS A 372 23.71 -4.77 -6.68
C HIS A 372 22.34 -5.16 -6.16
N ASN A 373 21.32 -5.22 -7.03
CA ASN A 373 19.96 -5.73 -6.75
C ASN A 373 18.87 -4.71 -6.32
N ASP A 374 19.05 -3.41 -6.61
CA ASP A 374 17.98 -2.39 -6.42
C ASP A 374 16.72 -2.62 -7.29
N ASP A 375 16.78 -3.58 -8.21
CA ASP A 375 15.70 -4.03 -9.11
C ASP A 375 14.99 -5.30 -8.61
N LEU A 376 15.36 -5.86 -7.45
CA LEU A 376 14.68 -7.00 -6.85
C LEU A 376 13.63 -6.55 -5.83
N TYR A 377 12.39 -7.03 -5.99
CA TYR A 377 11.29 -6.68 -5.09
C TYR A 377 11.52 -7.19 -3.66
N ILE A 378 12.12 -8.37 -3.49
CA ILE A 378 12.39 -8.93 -2.15
C ILE A 378 13.35 -8.05 -1.32
N VAL A 379 14.31 -7.40 -1.98
CA VAL A 379 15.21 -6.43 -1.33
C VAL A 379 14.39 -5.22 -0.85
N TYR A 380 13.45 -4.75 -1.68
CA TYR A 380 12.53 -3.68 -1.27
C TYR A 380 11.68 -4.05 -0.04
N ILE A 381 11.06 -5.24 -0.03
CA ILE A 381 10.25 -5.71 1.11
C ILE A 381 11.10 -5.83 2.38
N ALA A 382 12.32 -6.38 2.28
CA ALA A 382 13.21 -6.55 3.43
C ALA A 382 13.55 -5.22 4.13
N ASN A 383 13.58 -4.13 3.35
CA ASN A 383 13.79 -2.78 3.85
C ASN A 383 12.54 -2.13 4.47
N ILE A 384 11.36 -2.72 4.30
CA ILE A 384 10.08 -2.24 4.84
C ILE A 384 9.33 -3.41 5.50
N PRO A 385 9.83 -3.99 6.60
CA PRO A 385 9.21 -5.15 7.23
C PRO A 385 7.84 -4.81 7.85
N ASP A 386 7.06 -5.84 8.06
CA ASP A 386 5.76 -5.81 8.72
C ASP A 386 5.82 -5.23 10.14
N LYS A 387 6.94 -5.37 10.84
CA LYS A 387 7.19 -4.82 12.19
C LYS A 387 6.87 -3.32 12.30
N TRP A 388 6.95 -2.54 11.22
CA TRP A 388 6.58 -1.11 11.24
C TRP A 388 5.08 -0.91 11.41
N GLU A 389 4.33 -1.71 10.68
CA GLU A 389 2.87 -1.70 10.72
C GLU A 389 2.41 -2.24 12.08
N ILE A 390 3.02 -3.33 12.55
CA ILE A 390 2.75 -3.93 13.86
C ILE A 390 3.03 -2.92 15.00
N ALA A 391 4.18 -2.25 14.99
CA ALA A 391 4.55 -1.29 16.03
C ALA A 391 3.57 -0.12 16.13
N GLY A 392 3.12 0.41 14.99
CA GLY A 392 2.14 1.48 15.00
C GLY A 392 0.73 1.01 15.37
N VAL A 393 0.32 -0.19 14.96
CA VAL A 393 -0.91 -0.81 15.45
C VAL A 393 -0.86 -1.00 16.97
N ASP A 394 0.23 -1.54 17.52
CA ASP A 394 0.41 -1.70 18.96
C ASP A 394 0.33 -0.34 19.69
N LYS A 395 0.97 0.71 19.15
CA LYS A 395 0.90 2.08 19.69
C LYS A 395 -0.53 2.63 19.68
N ILE A 396 -1.28 2.42 18.59
CA ILE A 396 -2.68 2.83 18.46
C ILE A 396 -3.56 2.09 19.48
N LEU A 397 -3.43 0.77 19.57
CA LEU A 397 -4.25 -0.06 20.46
C LEU A 397 -4.01 0.29 21.94
N GLN A 398 -2.75 0.53 22.33
CA GLN A 398 -2.41 0.98 23.68
C GLN A 398 -3.09 2.32 24.01
N ALA A 399 -3.01 3.29 23.10
CA ALA A 399 -3.60 4.62 23.29
C ALA A 399 -5.14 4.61 23.23
N PHE A 400 -5.75 3.71 22.46
CA PHE A 400 -7.20 3.66 22.24
C PHE A 400 -7.98 3.05 23.41
N SER A 401 -7.31 2.30 24.29
CA SER A 401 -7.92 1.48 25.36
C SER A 401 -8.99 2.16 26.24
N THR A 402 -9.00 3.49 26.34
CA THR A 402 -9.97 4.27 27.15
C THR A 402 -10.90 5.19 26.34
N GLN A 403 -10.81 5.18 25.01
CA GLN A 403 -11.44 6.18 24.13
C GLN A 403 -12.65 5.63 23.38
N LYS A 404 -13.53 6.54 22.89
CA LYS A 404 -14.79 6.18 22.20
C LYS A 404 -14.96 6.83 20.83
N CYS A 405 -13.87 7.28 20.18
CA CYS A 405 -13.97 7.75 18.80
C CYS A 405 -14.18 6.58 17.82
N LYS A 406 -14.81 6.86 16.67
CA LYS A 406 -14.85 5.90 15.56
C LYS A 406 -13.48 5.88 14.89
N LEU A 407 -12.71 4.83 15.13
CA LEU A 407 -11.36 4.65 14.62
C LEU A 407 -11.35 3.61 13.50
N HIS A 408 -10.62 3.93 12.44
CA HIS A 408 -10.38 3.07 11.30
C HIS A 408 -8.87 3.01 11.02
N ILE A 409 -8.28 1.81 11.03
CA ILE A 409 -6.88 1.63 10.62
C ILE A 409 -6.83 1.30 9.14
N ALA A 410 -6.16 2.16 8.38
CA ALA A 410 -6.16 2.11 6.93
C ALA A 410 -5.06 1.20 6.35
N ASN A 411 -5.36 0.56 5.23
CA ASN A 411 -4.41 -0.06 4.29
C ASN A 411 -3.44 -1.07 4.94
N LEU A 412 -3.94 -1.95 5.80
CA LEU A 412 -3.11 -2.98 6.43
C LEU A 412 -2.58 -3.98 5.39
N SER A 413 -1.26 -4.08 5.28
CA SER A 413 -0.58 -5.05 4.41
C SER A 413 -0.20 -6.33 5.15
N SER A 414 -0.08 -6.29 6.48
CA SER A 414 0.37 -7.41 7.30
C SER A 414 -0.81 -8.11 7.99
N ALA A 415 -0.91 -9.42 7.77
CA ALA A 415 -1.86 -10.26 8.50
C ALA A 415 -1.57 -10.27 10.01
N SER A 416 -0.31 -10.15 10.42
CA SER A 416 0.06 -10.05 11.84
C SER A 416 -0.47 -8.77 12.50
N SER A 417 -0.44 -7.64 11.79
CA SER A 417 -1.05 -6.39 12.25
C SER A 417 -2.56 -6.54 12.48
N VAL A 418 -3.27 -7.17 11.54
CA VAL A 418 -4.71 -7.46 11.68
C VAL A 418 -4.95 -8.42 12.86
N ASN A 419 -4.06 -9.38 13.09
CA ASN A 419 -4.17 -10.30 14.22
C ASN A 419 -4.03 -9.57 15.57
N LYS A 420 -3.16 -8.56 15.69
CA LYS A 420 -3.08 -7.69 16.87
C LYS A 420 -4.41 -7.00 17.16
N ILE A 421 -5.04 -6.46 16.12
CA ILE A 421 -6.37 -5.82 16.21
C ILE A 421 -7.41 -6.84 16.69
N ARG A 422 -7.41 -8.04 16.10
CA ARG A 422 -8.31 -9.13 16.46
C ARG A 422 -8.16 -9.54 17.93
N HIS A 423 -6.94 -9.68 18.44
CA HIS A 423 -6.68 -10.02 19.85
C HIS A 423 -7.07 -8.91 20.82
N ALA A 424 -7.08 -7.65 20.40
CA ALA A 424 -7.56 -6.54 21.23
C ALA A 424 -9.07 -6.61 21.49
N LYS A 425 -9.83 -7.42 20.73
CA LYS A 425 -11.29 -7.65 20.90
C LYS A 425 -12.09 -6.35 21.02
N LEU A 426 -11.71 -5.33 20.24
CA LEU A 426 -12.36 -4.03 20.28
C LEU A 426 -13.77 -4.10 19.68
N PRO A 427 -14.74 -3.32 20.21
CA PRO A 427 -16.08 -3.29 19.64
C PRO A 427 -16.07 -2.80 18.20
N ALA A 428 -16.64 -3.62 17.30
CA ALA A 428 -16.68 -3.35 15.86
C ALA A 428 -17.50 -2.11 15.47
N THR A 429 -18.21 -1.49 16.42
CA THR A 429 -18.93 -0.21 16.28
C THR A 429 -18.00 1.00 16.33
N PHE A 430 -16.88 0.89 17.04
CA PHE A 430 -15.91 1.97 17.22
C PHE A 430 -14.60 1.69 16.50
N PHE A 431 -14.34 0.45 16.12
CA PHE A 431 -13.08 0.06 15.52
C PHE A 431 -13.29 -0.76 14.24
N SER A 432 -12.52 -0.45 13.20
CA SER A 432 -12.49 -1.20 11.96
C SER A 432 -11.12 -1.10 11.28
N CYS A 433 -10.85 -1.98 10.32
CA CYS A 433 -9.70 -1.87 9.43
C CYS A 433 -10.05 -2.31 8.02
N ASP A 434 -9.25 -1.86 7.06
CA ASP A 434 -9.31 -2.26 5.66
C ASP A 434 -7.95 -2.76 5.18
N THR A 435 -7.96 -3.38 4.00
CA THR A 435 -6.77 -3.76 3.25
C THR A 435 -6.95 -3.35 1.80
N ALA A 436 -5.85 -3.14 1.07
CA ALA A 436 -5.92 -2.79 -0.34
C ALA A 436 -6.17 -4.04 -1.20
N SER A 437 -6.90 -3.87 -2.32
CA SER A 437 -7.11 -4.98 -3.27
C SER A 437 -5.80 -5.54 -3.84
N SER A 438 -4.75 -4.71 -3.95
CA SER A 438 -3.40 -5.14 -4.35
C SER A 438 -2.78 -6.15 -3.38
N TYR A 439 -2.99 -6.00 -2.07
CA TYR A 439 -2.44 -6.90 -1.04
C TYR A 439 -3.15 -8.27 -0.98
N LEU A 440 -4.38 -8.33 -1.49
CA LEU A 440 -5.16 -9.57 -1.62
C LEU A 440 -4.90 -10.29 -2.94
N CYS A 441 -4.70 -9.54 -4.02
CA CYS A 441 -4.63 -10.09 -5.37
C CYS A 441 -3.23 -10.44 -5.84
N PHE A 442 -2.20 -9.77 -5.30
CA PHE A 442 -0.81 -9.99 -5.64
C PHE A 442 0.02 -10.39 -4.42
N ASN A 443 1.15 -11.03 -4.70
CA ASN A 443 2.19 -11.32 -3.73
C ASN A 443 3.58 -11.02 -4.31
N ASP A 444 4.60 -11.08 -3.47
CA ASP A 444 6.00 -10.84 -3.84
C ASP A 444 6.49 -11.67 -5.04
N GLN A 445 5.99 -12.90 -5.22
CA GLN A 445 6.35 -13.76 -6.35
C GLN A 445 5.70 -13.35 -7.68
N ASP A 446 4.61 -12.58 -7.64
CA ASP A 446 3.95 -12.07 -8.85
C ASP A 446 4.70 -10.87 -9.46
N ILE A 447 5.65 -10.29 -8.72
CA ILE A 447 6.30 -9.03 -9.07
C ILE A 447 7.66 -9.32 -9.71
N GLY A 448 7.72 -9.06 -11.02
CA GLY A 448 8.93 -9.26 -11.80
C GLY A 448 10.08 -8.35 -11.37
N LYS A 449 11.30 -8.77 -11.69
CA LYS A 449 12.51 -7.96 -11.55
C LYS A 449 12.34 -6.63 -12.28
N GLY A 450 12.57 -5.52 -11.57
CA GLY A 450 12.44 -4.17 -12.09
C GLY A 450 11.01 -3.66 -12.27
N ASP A 451 9.98 -4.43 -11.89
CA ASP A 451 8.59 -4.00 -12.06
C ASP A 451 8.14 -3.02 -10.97
N THR A 452 8.64 -1.81 -11.07
CA THR A 452 8.43 -0.76 -10.08
C THR A 452 6.99 -0.26 -10.00
N ARG A 453 6.10 -0.65 -10.94
CA ARG A 453 4.64 -0.37 -10.88
C ARG A 453 4.03 -0.82 -9.55
N PHE A 454 4.53 -1.93 -9.00
CA PHE A 454 4.11 -2.51 -7.73
C PHE A 454 4.77 -1.92 -6.47
N LYS A 455 5.64 -0.91 -6.62
CA LYS A 455 6.22 -0.23 -5.46
C LYS A 455 5.15 0.55 -4.69
N ASP A 456 4.82 0.09 -3.48
CA ASP A 456 3.81 0.71 -2.62
C ASP A 456 4.27 0.83 -1.17
N PHE A 457 3.61 1.68 -0.40
CA PHE A 457 3.85 1.83 1.03
C PHE A 457 2.52 1.78 1.82
N PRO A 458 2.33 0.77 2.70
CA PRO A 458 3.17 -0.43 2.90
C PRO A 458 3.32 -1.31 1.63
N PRO A 459 4.30 -2.25 1.56
CA PRO A 459 4.52 -3.07 0.37
C PRO A 459 3.57 -4.27 0.28
N ILE A 460 3.38 -4.78 -0.94
CA ILE A 460 2.79 -6.12 -1.16
C ILE A 460 3.71 -7.16 -0.53
N ARG A 461 3.11 -8.11 0.19
CA ARG A 461 3.82 -9.09 1.03
C ARG A 461 3.88 -10.46 0.37
N THR A 462 4.36 -11.44 1.14
CA THR A 462 4.47 -12.83 0.69
C THR A 462 3.12 -13.47 0.39
N LYS A 463 3.14 -14.53 -0.42
CA LYS A 463 1.95 -15.35 -0.69
C LYS A 463 1.23 -15.81 0.57
N ALA A 464 1.99 -16.30 1.55
CA ALA A 464 1.45 -16.77 2.83
C ALA A 464 0.69 -15.65 3.58
N ASN A 465 1.21 -14.43 3.54
CA ASN A 465 0.54 -13.27 4.13
C ASN A 465 -0.77 -12.93 3.38
N SER A 466 -0.74 -12.88 2.04
CA SER A 466 -1.95 -12.60 1.25
C SER A 466 -3.07 -13.63 1.49
N ASP A 467 -2.73 -14.91 1.64
CA ASP A 467 -3.70 -15.96 1.97
C ASP A 467 -4.32 -15.75 3.36
N LEU A 468 -3.54 -15.28 4.34
CA LEU A 468 -4.06 -14.95 5.66
C LEU A 468 -4.92 -13.69 5.67
N LEU A 469 -4.58 -12.66 4.90
CA LEU A 469 -5.45 -11.50 4.73
C LEU A 469 -6.81 -11.92 4.17
N TRP A 470 -6.84 -12.84 3.20
CA TRP A 470 -8.09 -13.42 2.70
C TRP A 470 -8.89 -14.16 3.78
N ASP A 471 -8.23 -14.91 4.64
CA ASP A 471 -8.90 -15.63 5.73
C ASP A 471 -9.45 -14.67 6.79
N LEU A 472 -8.68 -13.63 7.14
CA LEU A 472 -9.10 -12.57 8.07
C LEU A 472 -10.25 -11.71 7.51
N LEU A 473 -10.28 -11.48 6.19
CA LEU A 473 -11.40 -10.86 5.50
C LEU A 473 -12.67 -11.74 5.57
N LYS A 474 -12.54 -13.06 5.36
CA LYS A 474 -13.67 -14.00 5.48
C LYS A 474 -14.19 -14.10 6.91
N LEU A 475 -13.31 -14.01 7.90
CA LEU A 475 -13.64 -13.96 9.33
C LEU A 475 -14.21 -12.62 9.79
N LYS A 476 -14.21 -11.60 8.92
CA LYS A 476 -14.69 -10.23 9.17
C LYS A 476 -13.84 -9.41 10.15
N ASP A 477 -12.61 -9.84 10.39
CA ASP A 477 -11.60 -9.05 11.11
C ASP A 477 -11.18 -7.84 10.27
N ILE A 478 -11.11 -8.03 8.95
CA ILE A 478 -11.03 -6.96 7.94
C ILE A 478 -12.44 -6.72 7.41
N LYS A 479 -12.91 -5.47 7.40
CA LYS A 479 -14.26 -5.14 6.94
C LYS A 479 -14.31 -4.64 5.52
N MET A 480 -13.29 -3.93 5.06
CA MET A 480 -13.36 -3.16 3.82
C MET A 480 -12.17 -3.46 2.91
N ILE A 481 -12.38 -3.19 1.63
CA ILE A 481 -11.33 -3.21 0.63
C ILE A 481 -11.29 -1.83 -0.04
N SER A 482 -10.13 -1.20 -0.09
CA SER A 482 -9.89 0.05 -0.80
C SER A 482 -8.96 -0.16 -2.00
N SER A 483 -8.84 0.84 -2.87
CA SER A 483 -7.87 0.79 -3.97
C SER A 483 -6.45 1.13 -3.54
N HIS A 484 -6.30 1.88 -2.44
CA HIS A 484 -5.05 2.56 -2.04
C HIS A 484 -4.38 3.25 -3.23
N HIS A 485 -5.19 3.91 -4.06
CA HIS A 485 -4.76 4.50 -5.31
C HIS A 485 -3.84 5.70 -5.08
N ALA A 486 -2.69 5.68 -5.75
CA ALA A 486 -1.78 6.80 -5.88
C ALA A 486 -1.17 6.82 -7.29
N SER A 487 -1.57 7.79 -8.09
CA SER A 487 -1.19 7.88 -9.51
C SER A 487 0.19 8.53 -9.66
N ILE A 488 1.20 7.77 -10.03
CA ILE A 488 2.59 8.23 -10.16
C ILE A 488 3.03 8.23 -11.63
N PRO A 489 3.62 9.32 -12.16
CA PRO A 489 4.17 9.37 -13.53
C PRO A 489 5.32 8.40 -13.76
N ASN A 490 5.47 7.93 -15.01
CA ASN A 490 6.51 6.97 -15.42
C ASN A 490 7.93 7.38 -14.95
N ARG A 491 8.28 8.67 -15.10
CA ARG A 491 9.60 9.21 -14.69
C ARG A 491 9.89 9.04 -13.20
N TYR A 492 8.87 9.15 -12.35
CA TYR A 492 8.99 8.99 -10.90
C TYR A 492 8.81 7.55 -10.46
N LYS A 493 8.12 6.74 -11.28
CA LYS A 493 8.00 5.30 -11.08
C LYS A 493 9.25 4.53 -11.51
N GLN A 494 10.19 5.16 -12.21
CA GLN A 494 11.48 4.55 -12.59
C GLN A 494 11.31 3.27 -13.43
N LEU A 495 10.34 3.25 -14.35
CA LEU A 495 10.06 2.08 -15.20
C LEU A 495 11.28 1.69 -16.06
N ASP A 496 12.06 2.67 -16.53
CA ASP A 496 13.22 2.42 -17.40
C ASP A 496 14.42 1.82 -16.63
N SER A 497 14.65 2.28 -15.40
CA SER A 497 15.77 1.81 -14.58
C SER A 497 15.43 0.57 -13.76
N GLY A 498 14.14 0.30 -13.53
CA GLY A 498 13.65 -0.77 -12.67
C GLY A 498 14.02 -0.61 -11.19
N SER A 499 14.59 0.53 -10.78
CA SER A 499 15.10 0.70 -9.42
C SER A 499 13.97 0.94 -8.43
N PHE A 500 13.66 -0.07 -7.62
CA PHE A 500 12.75 0.06 -6.49
C PHE A 500 13.28 1.07 -5.49
N ARG A 501 14.59 1.27 -5.34
CA ARG A 501 15.14 2.29 -4.42
C ARG A 501 14.80 3.71 -4.85
N LYS A 502 14.91 4.01 -6.16
CA LYS A 502 14.67 5.35 -6.72
C LYS A 502 13.19 5.64 -6.99
N SER A 503 12.38 4.63 -7.27
CA SER A 503 10.95 4.79 -7.57
C SER A 503 10.21 5.46 -6.39
N LEU A 504 9.20 6.28 -6.69
CA LEU A 504 8.22 6.71 -5.68
C LEU A 504 7.24 5.56 -5.36
N SER A 505 6.73 5.59 -4.12
CA SER A 505 5.69 4.68 -3.65
C SER A 505 4.32 5.19 -4.09
N GLY A 506 3.41 4.26 -4.37
CA GLY A 506 2.03 4.54 -4.78
C GLY A 506 1.65 3.71 -6.00
N VAL A 507 0.45 3.14 -5.98
CA VAL A 507 -0.02 2.19 -6.99
C VAL A 507 -1.21 2.75 -7.76
N ASN A 508 -1.14 2.65 -9.09
CA ASN A 508 -2.24 3.02 -9.96
C ASN A 508 -3.23 1.84 -10.12
N ASN A 509 -4.27 1.82 -9.29
CA ASN A 509 -5.25 0.72 -9.21
C ASN A 509 -6.74 1.17 -9.18
N LEU A 510 -7.04 2.48 -9.25
CA LEU A 510 -8.42 2.95 -9.20
C LEU A 510 -9.23 2.39 -10.38
N GLY A 511 -10.44 1.91 -10.06
CA GLY A 511 -11.37 1.33 -11.01
C GLY A 511 -11.24 -0.19 -11.18
N PHE A 512 -10.26 -0.84 -10.56
CA PHE A 512 -10.06 -2.29 -10.68
C PHE A 512 -10.46 -3.10 -9.45
N ASN A 513 -10.88 -2.49 -8.33
CA ASN A 513 -11.22 -3.21 -7.09
C ASN A 513 -12.25 -4.33 -7.31
N LEU A 514 -13.36 -4.04 -8.02
CA LEU A 514 -14.39 -5.05 -8.30
C LEU A 514 -13.83 -6.21 -9.13
N GLN A 515 -13.20 -5.87 -10.25
CA GLN A 515 -12.72 -6.85 -11.23
C GLN A 515 -11.56 -7.69 -10.70
N SER A 516 -10.62 -7.08 -9.98
CA SER A 516 -9.45 -7.77 -9.42
C SER A 516 -9.84 -8.79 -8.37
N ILE A 517 -10.64 -8.39 -7.38
CA ILE A 517 -11.15 -9.28 -6.33
C ILE A 517 -11.98 -10.41 -6.94
N TRP A 518 -12.86 -10.09 -7.90
CA TRP A 518 -13.66 -11.12 -8.57
C TRP A 518 -12.82 -12.09 -9.40
N THR A 519 -11.83 -11.57 -10.14
CA THR A 519 -10.89 -12.38 -10.91
C THR A 519 -10.11 -13.33 -10.01
N HIS A 520 -9.66 -12.85 -8.85
CA HIS A 520 -8.95 -13.69 -7.88
C HIS A 520 -9.85 -14.84 -7.40
N LEU A 521 -11.11 -14.56 -7.05
CA LEU A 521 -12.08 -15.56 -6.62
C LEU A 521 -12.42 -16.57 -7.73
N MET A 522 -12.56 -16.10 -8.98
CA MET A 522 -12.83 -16.95 -10.14
C MET A 522 -11.73 -17.98 -10.41
N LYS A 523 -10.47 -17.62 -10.12
CA LYS A 523 -9.30 -18.50 -10.27
C LYS A 523 -9.21 -19.60 -9.19
N LYS A 524 -10.14 -19.66 -8.23
CA LYS A 524 -10.16 -20.66 -7.16
C LYS A 524 -11.30 -21.67 -7.39
N PRO A 525 -11.02 -22.89 -7.92
CA PRO A 525 -12.06 -23.87 -8.24
C PRO A 525 -12.89 -24.30 -7.03
N ASN A 526 -12.28 -24.38 -5.84
CA ASN A 526 -12.96 -24.76 -4.61
C ASN A 526 -13.98 -23.71 -4.11
N LEU A 527 -13.99 -22.50 -4.68
CA LEU A 527 -14.97 -21.46 -4.35
C LEU A 527 -16.13 -21.42 -5.36
N GLU A 528 -16.13 -22.28 -6.38
CA GLU A 528 -17.19 -22.36 -7.41
C GLU A 528 -18.60 -22.38 -6.82
N PRO A 529 -18.93 -23.25 -5.83
CA PRO A 529 -20.27 -23.32 -5.26
C PRO A 529 -20.67 -22.10 -4.42
N LEU A 530 -19.73 -21.21 -4.11
CA LEU A 530 -19.92 -20.05 -3.25
C LEU A 530 -19.85 -18.72 -4.02
N ARG A 531 -19.68 -18.75 -5.34
CA ARG A 531 -19.47 -17.57 -6.20
C ARG A 531 -20.56 -16.51 -6.03
N GLU A 532 -21.83 -16.91 -6.10
CA GLU A 532 -22.97 -16.01 -5.93
C GLU A 532 -22.99 -15.34 -4.55
N ARG A 533 -22.67 -16.10 -3.49
CA ARG A 533 -22.53 -15.57 -2.14
C ARG A 533 -21.38 -14.57 -2.02
N TYR A 534 -20.28 -14.81 -2.73
CA TYR A 534 -19.15 -13.88 -2.74
C TYR A 534 -19.50 -12.55 -3.42
N LEU A 535 -20.39 -12.52 -4.42
CA LEU A 535 -20.86 -11.25 -5.01
C LEU A 535 -21.56 -10.39 -3.97
N VAL A 536 -22.39 -10.99 -3.11
CA VAL A 536 -23.02 -10.29 -1.98
C VAL A 536 -21.97 -9.85 -0.95
N ASN A 537 -20.97 -10.68 -0.63
CA ASN A 537 -19.92 -10.27 0.30
C ASN A 537 -19.06 -9.11 -0.23
N MET A 538 -18.69 -9.15 -1.51
CA MET A 538 -17.92 -8.10 -2.18
C MET A 538 -18.65 -6.77 -2.15
N SER A 539 -19.95 -6.75 -2.43
CA SER A 539 -20.75 -5.53 -2.33
C SER A 539 -20.74 -4.94 -0.90
N LYS A 540 -20.65 -5.78 0.14
CA LYS A 540 -20.48 -5.28 1.51
C LYS A 540 -19.10 -4.68 1.75
N TRP A 541 -18.04 -5.38 1.33
CA TRP A 541 -16.65 -4.92 1.48
C TRP A 541 -16.36 -3.61 0.75
N LEU A 542 -16.97 -3.42 -0.43
CA LEU A 542 -16.71 -2.30 -1.33
C LEU A 542 -17.77 -1.18 -1.27
N SER A 543 -18.91 -1.40 -0.61
CA SER A 543 -20.03 -0.44 -0.61
C SER A 543 -20.65 -0.26 0.78
N LEU A 544 -21.18 -1.31 1.39
CA LEU A 544 -21.89 -1.19 2.68
C LEU A 544 -20.99 -0.70 3.82
N TYR A 545 -19.88 -1.40 4.05
CA TYR A 545 -19.01 -1.12 5.18
C TYR A 545 -18.31 0.24 5.06
N PRO A 546 -17.83 0.66 3.87
CA PRO A 546 -17.37 2.03 3.68
C PRO A 546 -18.47 3.07 3.93
N ALA A 547 -19.72 2.83 3.47
CA ALA A 547 -20.83 3.73 3.75
C ALA A 547 -21.11 3.87 5.25
N GLN A 548 -21.06 2.77 6.00
CA GLN A 548 -21.25 2.74 7.45
C GLN A 548 -20.12 3.45 8.21
N LEU A 549 -18.87 3.29 7.76
CA LEU A 549 -17.73 4.03 8.32
C LEU A 549 -17.97 5.53 8.23
N LEU A 550 -18.39 6.00 7.05
CA LEU A 550 -18.59 7.41 6.73
C LEU A 550 -19.94 7.97 7.21
N GLY A 551 -20.86 7.12 7.67
CA GLY A 551 -22.20 7.52 8.11
C GLY A 551 -23.15 7.92 6.97
N ILE A 552 -22.90 7.44 5.75
CA ILE A 552 -23.70 7.72 4.55
C ILE A 552 -24.56 6.53 4.10
N ASP A 553 -24.64 5.49 4.93
CA ASP A 553 -25.39 4.25 4.67
C ASP A 553 -26.91 4.44 4.65
N THR A 554 -27.41 5.61 5.04
CA THR A 554 -28.82 5.99 4.86
C THR A 554 -29.14 6.39 3.41
N LYS A 555 -28.13 6.80 2.64
CA LYS A 555 -28.29 7.29 1.26
C LYS A 555 -27.52 6.49 0.22
N ARG A 556 -26.49 5.74 0.62
CA ARG A 556 -25.61 4.96 -0.28
C ARG A 556 -25.21 3.64 0.36
N GLY A 557 -24.42 2.83 -0.34
CA GLY A 557 -23.82 1.62 0.23
C GLY A 557 -24.62 0.33 0.01
N SER A 558 -25.86 0.42 -0.48
CA SER A 558 -26.72 -0.74 -0.75
C SER A 558 -27.72 -0.47 -1.87
N ILE A 559 -28.52 -1.48 -2.24
CA ILE A 559 -29.70 -1.30 -3.07
C ILE A 559 -30.90 -1.36 -2.13
N SER A 560 -31.31 -0.21 -1.58
CA SER A 560 -32.40 -0.10 -0.61
C SER A 560 -33.32 1.08 -0.92
N ILE A 561 -34.58 0.98 -0.49
CA ILE A 561 -35.57 2.06 -0.64
C ILE A 561 -35.09 3.34 0.07
N GLY A 562 -35.21 4.47 -0.61
CA GLY A 562 -34.83 5.80 -0.10
C GLY A 562 -33.36 6.18 -0.32
N GLN A 563 -32.53 5.22 -0.75
CA GLN A 563 -31.14 5.47 -1.15
C GLN A 563 -31.06 5.96 -2.59
N HIS A 564 -29.95 6.63 -2.91
CA HIS A 564 -29.65 7.01 -4.28
C HIS A 564 -29.49 5.76 -5.16
N ALA A 565 -29.94 5.86 -6.41
CA ALA A 565 -29.75 4.82 -7.41
C ALA A 565 -28.30 4.86 -7.96
N ASP A 566 -27.34 4.55 -7.08
CA ASP A 566 -25.94 4.31 -7.38
C ASP A 566 -25.75 2.82 -7.69
N LEU A 567 -25.65 2.48 -8.97
CA LEU A 567 -25.76 1.09 -9.43
C LEU A 567 -24.68 0.74 -10.46
N ILE A 568 -24.17 -0.48 -10.37
CA ILE A 568 -23.23 -1.07 -11.33
C ILE A 568 -23.98 -2.18 -12.08
N ILE A 569 -23.96 -2.11 -13.40
CA ILE A 569 -24.55 -3.10 -14.30
C ILE A 569 -23.42 -3.79 -15.04
N TRP A 570 -23.21 -5.08 -14.75
CA TRP A 570 -22.01 -5.79 -15.17
C TRP A 570 -22.25 -7.28 -15.36
N LYS A 571 -21.29 -7.96 -15.98
CA LYS A 571 -21.31 -9.41 -16.22
C LYS A 571 -20.12 -10.05 -15.50
N PRO A 572 -20.32 -10.66 -14.33
CA PRO A 572 -19.24 -11.25 -13.53
C PRO A 572 -18.43 -12.29 -14.30
N TYR A 573 -19.10 -13.12 -15.10
CA TYR A 573 -18.45 -14.25 -15.77
C TYR A 573 -17.84 -13.91 -17.14
N GLU A 574 -18.04 -12.70 -17.66
CA GLU A 574 -17.43 -12.27 -18.92
C GLU A 574 -16.01 -11.76 -18.67
N ALA A 575 -15.04 -12.31 -19.43
CA ALA A 575 -13.67 -11.85 -19.40
C ALA A 575 -13.51 -10.52 -20.16
N THR A 576 -12.57 -9.69 -19.72
CA THR A 576 -12.23 -8.40 -20.32
C THR A 576 -10.75 -8.11 -20.15
N THR A 577 -10.22 -7.27 -21.02
CA THR A 577 -8.86 -6.73 -20.88
C THR A 577 -8.90 -5.48 -20.01
N GLY A 578 -8.01 -5.41 -19.02
CA GLY A 578 -7.87 -4.24 -18.16
C GLY A 578 -7.42 -3.02 -18.96
N LYS A 579 -8.14 -1.91 -18.80
CA LYS A 579 -7.87 -0.64 -19.48
C LYS A 579 -7.97 0.50 -18.49
N SER A 580 -6.84 1.09 -18.14
CA SER A 580 -6.80 2.28 -17.28
C SER A 580 -7.13 3.53 -18.09
N TYR A 581 -7.94 4.41 -17.50
CA TYR A 581 -8.22 5.75 -18.01
C TYR A 581 -7.31 6.81 -17.38
N SER A 582 -6.26 6.38 -16.69
CA SER A 582 -5.30 7.28 -16.07
C SER A 582 -4.47 8.02 -17.11
N GLU A 583 -4.04 9.24 -16.79
CA GLU A 583 -3.00 9.94 -17.55
C GLU A 583 -1.68 9.13 -17.59
N TYR A 584 -1.40 8.37 -16.53
CA TYR A 584 -0.21 7.51 -16.41
C TYR A 584 -0.59 6.03 -16.50
N LYS A 585 -1.40 5.66 -17.48
CA LYS A 585 -1.90 4.28 -17.67
C LYS A 585 -0.79 3.21 -17.71
N GLU A 586 0.43 3.55 -18.14
CA GLU A 586 1.56 2.62 -18.17
C GLU A 586 2.02 2.20 -16.77
N THR A 587 1.75 3.00 -15.73
CA THR A 587 2.04 2.63 -14.33
C THR A 587 0.94 1.79 -13.68
N CYS A 588 -0.20 1.60 -14.35
CA CYS A 588 -1.28 0.78 -13.83
C CYS A 588 -0.91 -0.71 -13.84
N ILE A 589 -1.07 -1.37 -12.69
CA ILE A 589 -0.71 -2.79 -12.49
C ILE A 589 -1.67 -3.76 -13.21
N TYR A 590 -2.83 -3.28 -13.65
CA TYR A 590 -3.84 -4.06 -14.38
C TYR A 590 -3.94 -3.71 -15.87
N GLN A 591 -3.11 -2.79 -16.36
CA GLN A 591 -3.11 -2.43 -17.77
C GLN A 591 -2.81 -3.66 -18.64
N ASN A 592 -3.71 -3.96 -19.58
CA ASN A 592 -3.67 -5.11 -20.48
C ASN A 592 -3.81 -6.50 -19.81
N SER A 593 -4.08 -6.56 -18.50
CA SER A 593 -4.30 -7.83 -17.79
C SER A 593 -5.65 -8.46 -18.16
N SER A 594 -5.72 -9.80 -18.17
CA SER A 594 -6.99 -10.51 -18.32
C SER A 594 -7.74 -10.56 -16.99
N LEU A 595 -8.96 -10.02 -16.97
CA LEU A 595 -9.82 -9.89 -15.80
C LEU A 595 -11.21 -10.47 -16.08
N TYR A 596 -11.88 -10.98 -15.06
CA TYR A 596 -13.31 -11.27 -15.06
C TYR A 596 -14.11 -10.08 -14.52
N GLY A 597 -15.37 -9.99 -14.95
CA GLY A 597 -16.29 -8.96 -14.46
C GLY A 597 -16.37 -7.76 -15.38
N LYS A 598 -16.88 -7.93 -16.59
CA LYS A 598 -17.04 -6.83 -17.54
C LYS A 598 -18.12 -5.85 -17.07
N ILE A 599 -17.73 -4.61 -16.79
CA ILE A 599 -18.64 -3.51 -16.45
C ILE A 599 -19.24 -2.95 -17.74
N SER A 600 -20.57 -2.94 -17.84
CA SER A 600 -21.29 -2.38 -18.99
C SER A 600 -21.73 -0.95 -18.69
N LYS A 601 -22.42 -0.72 -17.57
CA LYS A 601 -22.93 0.61 -17.22
C LYS A 601 -22.77 0.91 -15.74
N VAL A 602 -22.61 2.20 -15.42
CA VAL A 602 -22.59 2.70 -14.04
C VAL A 602 -23.54 3.87 -13.94
N MET A 603 -24.36 3.86 -12.90
CA MET A 603 -25.32 4.90 -12.57
C MET A 603 -24.93 5.57 -11.27
N ILE A 604 -25.08 6.89 -11.24
CA ILE A 604 -24.99 7.71 -10.03
C ILE A 604 -26.29 8.48 -9.93
N ARG A 605 -26.97 8.36 -8.78
CA ARG A 605 -28.24 9.06 -8.51
C ARG A 605 -29.24 8.93 -9.68
N GLY A 606 -29.42 7.71 -10.18
CA GLY A 606 -30.43 7.41 -11.22
C GLY A 606 -30.04 7.82 -12.66
N LYS A 607 -28.82 8.33 -12.88
CA LYS A 607 -28.31 8.73 -14.21
C LYS A 607 -27.05 7.95 -14.57
N PHE A 608 -26.96 7.52 -15.83
CA PHE A 608 -25.75 6.85 -16.33
C PHE A 608 -24.59 7.85 -16.38
N VAL A 609 -23.44 7.44 -15.83
CA VAL A 609 -22.16 8.17 -15.90
C VAL A 609 -21.11 7.43 -16.71
N TYR A 610 -21.31 6.12 -16.90
CA TYR A 610 -20.50 5.28 -17.75
C TYR A 610 -21.39 4.31 -18.54
N ASN A 611 -21.11 4.15 -19.82
CA ASN A 611 -21.79 3.22 -20.72
C ASN A 611 -20.79 2.71 -21.77
N GLU A 612 -20.26 1.51 -21.54
CA GLU A 612 -19.41 0.75 -22.47
C GLU A 612 -18.27 1.57 -23.09
N GLY A 613 -17.57 2.36 -22.26
CA GLY A 613 -16.46 3.21 -22.67
C GLY A 613 -16.82 4.68 -22.93
N THR A 614 -18.11 5.01 -22.92
CA THR A 614 -18.60 6.40 -23.01
C THR A 614 -18.88 6.96 -21.61
N PHE A 615 -18.45 8.20 -21.35
CA PHE A 615 -18.62 8.88 -20.06
C PHE A 615 -19.63 10.04 -20.15
N TYR A 616 -20.38 10.25 -19.07
CA TYR A 616 -21.34 11.35 -18.95
C TYR A 616 -21.16 12.09 -17.62
N PRO A 617 -21.08 13.43 -17.63
CA PRO A 617 -20.87 14.20 -16.41
C PRO A 617 -22.15 14.26 -15.57
N ASN A 618 -22.09 13.69 -14.36
CA ASN A 618 -23.13 13.81 -13.34
C ASN A 618 -22.56 13.74 -11.91
N GLY A 619 -21.25 13.55 -11.76
CA GLY A 619 -20.57 13.59 -10.48
C GLY A 619 -20.54 15.00 -9.91
N ARG A 620 -20.48 15.11 -8.58
CA ARG A 620 -20.33 16.39 -7.88
C ARG A 620 -19.52 16.22 -6.60
N PHE A 621 -19.00 17.33 -6.10
CA PHE A 621 -18.58 17.39 -4.69
C PHE A 621 -19.79 17.27 -3.78
N VAL A 622 -19.66 16.41 -2.78
CA VAL A 622 -20.66 16.18 -1.76
C VAL A 622 -20.07 16.67 -0.45
N ASN A 623 -20.86 17.43 0.30
CA ASN A 623 -20.50 17.86 1.65
C ASN A 623 -21.18 16.94 2.66
N ASN A 624 -20.51 16.70 3.79
CA ASN A 624 -21.10 16.04 4.93
C ASN A 624 -21.97 17.05 5.69
N ALA A 625 -23.29 17.03 5.45
CA ALA A 625 -24.25 18.01 5.98
C ALA A 625 -24.74 17.67 7.40
#